data_AF-A0A0L8FMS7-F1
#
_entry.id   AF-A0A0L8FMS7-F1
#
_cell.length_a   1.000
_cell.length_b   1.000
_cell.length_c   1.000
_cell.angle_alpha   90.00
_cell.angle_beta   90.00
_cell.angle_gamma   90.00
#
_symmetry.space_group_name_H-M   'P 1'
#
loop_
_entity.id
_entity.type
_entity.pdbx_description
1 polymer ?
#
loop_
_entity_poly.entity_id
_entity_poly.type
_entity_poly.pdbx_seq_one_letter_code
_entity_poly.pdbx_strand_id
1 'polypeptide(L)'
;MFLFYYLQDLSRLGRELEQVVIVDNSPASYIFHPQNAVPVSSWFDDEEDRELYDLIPYFETLANLDSVYSMVRTAQMSPVEAT
;
A
#
# COMPACT_ATOMS: atom_id res chain seq x y z
N MET A 1 4.39 -19.91 7.49
CA MET A 1 4.69 -19.59 8.90
C MET A 1 4.82 -18.07 9.01
N PHE A 2 3.75 -17.35 9.37
CA PHE A 2 3.70 -15.87 9.43
C PHE A 2 3.91 -15.30 10.84
N LEU A 3 4.42 -16.10 11.78
CA LEU A 3 4.42 -15.79 13.22
C LEU A 3 5.33 -14.62 13.63
N PHE A 4 6.12 -14.05 12.73
CA PHE A 4 6.98 -12.88 13.01
C PHE A 4 6.54 -11.58 12.31
N TYR A 5 5.49 -11.62 11.48
CA TYR A 5 5.00 -10.44 10.79
C TYR A 5 3.73 -9.92 11.47
N TYR A 6 3.73 -8.64 11.85
CA TYR A 6 2.52 -7.96 12.31
C TYR A 6 1.63 -7.69 11.10
N LEU A 7 0.63 -8.54 10.89
CA LEU A 7 -0.30 -8.44 9.78
C LEU A 7 -1.39 -7.40 10.08
N GLN A 8 -1.60 -6.48 9.15
CA GLN A 8 -2.64 -5.47 9.22
C GLN A 8 -3.86 -5.95 8.43
N ASP A 9 -4.80 -6.57 9.14
CA ASP A 9 -6.09 -6.95 8.56
C ASP A 9 -7.04 -5.75 8.49
N LEU A 10 -7.14 -5.15 7.30
CA LEU A 10 -7.97 -3.97 7.04
C LEU A 10 -9.47 -4.22 7.25
N SER A 11 -9.93 -5.47 7.16
CA SER A 11 -11.34 -5.81 7.40
C SER A 11 -11.79 -5.47 8.82
N ARG A 12 -10.84 -5.35 9.76
CA ARG A 12 -11.09 -5.02 11.16
C ARG A 12 -11.31 -3.52 11.40
N LEU A 13 -11.17 -2.67 10.39
CA LEU A 13 -11.35 -1.22 10.50
C LEU A 13 -12.82 -0.77 10.53
N GLY A 14 -13.76 -1.66 10.19
CA GLY A 14 -15.20 -1.32 10.14
C GLY A 14 -15.55 -0.31 9.05
N ARG A 15 -14.78 -0.30 7.95
CA ARG A 15 -15.00 0.52 6.76
C ARG A 15 -15.09 -0.38 5.54
N GLU A 16 -15.82 0.07 4.51
CA GLU A 16 -15.83 -0.61 3.21
C GLU A 16 -14.42 -0.64 2.63
N LEU A 17 -13.90 -1.83 2.27
CA LEU A 17 -12.53 -1.97 1.77
C LEU A 17 -12.31 -1.20 0.45
N GLU A 18 -13.36 -1.02 -0.34
CA GLU A 18 -13.34 -0.17 -1.54
C GLU A 18 -13.05 1.31 -1.25
N GLN A 19 -13.05 1.72 0.02
CA GLN A 19 -12.81 3.09 0.48
C GLN A 19 -11.58 3.18 1.41
N VAL A 20 -10.74 2.15 1.43
CA VAL A 20 -9.57 2.06 2.33
C VAL A 20 -8.30 1.76 1.54
N VAL A 21 -7.25 2.52 1.82
CA VAL A 21 -5.88 2.20 1.41
C VAL A 21 -4.97 2.07 2.63
N ILE A 22 -3.93 1.26 2.48
CA ILE A 22 -2.79 1.16 3.40
C ILE A 22 -1.53 1.62 2.67
N VAL A 23 -0.74 2.46 3.33
CA VAL A 23 0.59 2.89 2.87
C VAL A 23 1.60 2.29 3.82
N ASP A 24 2.44 1.39 3.33
CA ASP A 24 3.37 0.62 4.17
C ASP A 24 4.61 0.22 3.36
N ASN A 25 5.75 0.18 4.02
CA ASN A 25 7.04 -0.18 3.43
C ASN A 25 7.35 -1.69 3.54
N SER A 26 6.47 -2.48 4.17
CA SER A 26 6.61 -3.91 4.34
C SER A 26 5.49 -4.68 3.63
N PRO A 27 5.79 -5.36 2.51
CA PRO A 27 4.80 -6.16 1.78
C PRO A 27 4.09 -7.23 2.59
N ALA A 28 4.75 -7.76 3.61
CA ALA A 28 4.16 -8.75 4.51
C ALA A 28 3.00 -8.16 5.34
N SER A 29 3.04 -6.86 5.69
CA SER A 29 2.04 -6.21 6.53
C SER A 29 0.64 -6.21 5.91
N TYR A 30 0.53 -6.17 4.57
CA TYR A 30 -0.75 -6.09 3.85
C TYR A 30 -1.06 -7.33 3.00
N ILE A 31 -0.49 -8.49 3.34
CA ILE A 31 -0.66 -9.72 2.56
C ILE A 31 -2.13 -10.17 2.39
N PHE A 32 -3.01 -9.78 3.32
CA PHE A 32 -4.45 -10.08 3.23
C PHE A 32 -5.21 -9.13 2.28
N HIS A 33 -4.67 -7.94 2.04
CA HIS A 33 -5.32 -6.87 1.27
C HIS A 33 -4.34 -6.20 0.30
N PRO A 34 -3.65 -6.95 -0.58
CA PRO A 34 -2.63 -6.39 -1.48
C PRO A 34 -3.21 -5.39 -2.49
N GLN A 35 -4.52 -5.46 -2.77
CA GLN A 35 -5.22 -4.53 -3.67
C GLN A 35 -5.57 -3.20 -2.99
N ASN A 36 -5.34 -3.08 -1.68
CA ASN A 36 -5.52 -1.85 -0.92
C ASN A 36 -4.18 -1.17 -0.63
N ALA A 37 -3.06 -1.76 -1.04
CA ALA A 37 -1.73 -1.31 -0.67
C ALA A 37 -1.13 -0.35 -1.70
N VAL A 38 -0.62 0.78 -1.18
CA VAL A 38 0.30 1.67 -1.89
C VAL A 38 1.68 1.45 -1.25
N PRO A 39 2.57 0.65 -1.88
CA PRO A 39 3.89 0.40 -1.33
C PRO A 39 4.71 1.69 -1.34
N VAL A 40 5.47 1.90 -0.28
CA VAL A 40 6.48 2.97 -0.18
C VAL A 40 7.83 2.39 0.18
N SER A 41 8.88 3.11 -0.13
CA SER A 41 10.24 2.76 0.22
C SER A 41 10.48 2.96 1.72
N SER A 42 11.45 2.22 2.26
CA SER A 42 11.90 2.51 3.62
C SER A 42 12.76 3.76 3.60
N TRP A 43 12.42 4.74 4.43
CA TRP A 43 13.20 5.96 4.57
C TRP A 43 14.38 5.74 5.53
N PHE A 44 15.56 6.21 5.15
CA PHE A 44 16.79 6.10 5.95
C PHE A 44 17.59 7.41 5.88
N ASP A 45 17.18 8.42 6.63
CA ASP A 45 17.91 9.69 6.83
C ASP A 45 18.27 10.46 5.54
N ASP A 46 17.53 10.26 4.45
CA ASP A 46 17.70 11.02 3.20
C ASP A 46 16.83 12.30 3.24
N GLU A 47 17.49 13.46 3.31
CA GLU A 47 16.84 14.77 3.32
C GLU A 47 16.25 15.16 1.95
N GLU A 48 16.70 14.51 0.87
CA GLU A 48 16.19 14.72 -0.49
C GLU A 48 15.05 13.75 -0.84
N ASP A 49 14.66 12.85 0.08
CA ASP A 49 13.51 11.97 -0.11
C ASP A 49 12.22 12.80 -0.23
N ARG A 50 11.49 12.55 -1.31
CA ARG A 50 10.22 13.22 -1.63
C ARG A 50 9.10 12.21 -1.90
N GLU A 51 9.29 10.93 -1.58
CA GLU A 51 8.36 9.88 -2.00
C GLU A 51 6.93 10.16 -1.52
N LEU A 52 6.76 10.56 -0.26
CA LEU A 52 5.44 10.92 0.28
C LEU A 52 4.87 12.20 -0.34
N TYR A 53 5.71 13.18 -0.69
CA TYR A 53 5.27 14.39 -1.36
C TYR A 53 4.78 14.08 -2.78
N ASP A 54 5.47 13.19 -3.48
CA ASP A 54 5.15 12.78 -4.84
C ASP A 54 3.86 11.92 -4.90
N LEU A 55 3.44 11.32 -3.78
CA LEU A 55 2.16 10.63 -3.65
C LEU A 55 0.94 11.55 -3.51
N ILE A 56 1.12 12.85 -3.22
CA ILE A 56 -0.01 13.78 -3.02
C ILE A 56 -0.96 13.81 -4.25
N PRO A 57 -0.49 14.04 -5.49
CA PRO A 57 -1.38 14.10 -6.65
C PRO A 57 -2.08 12.76 -6.93
N TYR A 58 -1.41 11.65 -6.58
CA TYR A 58 -1.99 10.31 -6.68
C TYR A 58 -3.19 10.16 -5.73
N PHE A 59 -3.03 10.55 -4.46
CA PHE A 59 -4.12 10.49 -3.48
C PHE A 59 -5.23 11.51 -3.73
N GLU A 60 -4.91 12.70 -4.24
CA GLU A 60 -5.93 13.66 -4.68
C GLU A 60 -6.81 13.09 -5.79
N THR A 61 -6.21 12.36 -6.75
CA THR A 61 -6.98 11.68 -7.80
C THR A 61 -7.82 10.55 -7.21
N LEU A 62 -7.21 9.72 -6.36
CA LEU A 62 -7.86 8.56 -5.73
C LEU A 62 -9.07 8.97 -4.89
N ALA A 63 -8.99 10.10 -4.17
CA ALA A 63 -10.06 10.63 -3.33
C ALA A 63 -11.33 11.03 -4.11
N ASN A 64 -11.24 11.20 -5.43
CA ASN A 64 -12.37 11.53 -6.30
C ASN A 64 -13.02 10.30 -6.96
N LEU A 65 -12.57 9.08 -6.62
CA LEU A 65 -13.08 7.84 -7.19
C LEU A 65 -14.02 7.11 -6.24
N ASP A 66 -15.01 6.42 -6.82
CA ASP A 66 -15.98 5.62 -6.06
C ASP A 66 -15.36 4.38 -5.42
N SER A 67 -14.21 3.90 -5.92
CA SER A 67 -13.51 2.74 -5.39
C SER A 67 -12.01 2.87 -5.55
N VAL A 68 -11.26 2.56 -4.48
CA VAL A 68 -9.79 2.56 -4.50
C VAL A 68 -9.24 1.57 -5.54
N TYR A 69 -9.95 0.47 -5.80
CA TYR A 69 -9.54 -0.55 -6.77
C TYR A 69 -9.51 -0.06 -8.23
N SER A 70 -10.11 1.09 -8.52
CA SER A 70 -10.04 1.72 -9.84
C SER A 70 -8.63 2.17 -10.21
N MET A 71 -7.82 2.53 -9.22
CA MET A 71 -6.46 3.07 -9.40
C MET A 71 -5.38 2.31 -8.65
N VAL A 72 -5.69 1.71 -7.50
CA VAL A 72 -4.78 0.84 -6.75
C VAL A 72 -4.73 -0.51 -7.48
N ARG A 73 -4.09 -0.52 -8.65
CA ARG A 73 -3.74 -1.74 -9.37
C ARG A 73 -2.29 -2.07 -9.04
N THR A 74 -2.14 -3.21 -8.36
CA THR A 74 -0.91 -3.92 -7.98
C THR A 74 0.35 -3.32 -8.62
N ALA A 75 0.98 -2.38 -7.94
CA ALA A 75 2.38 -2.05 -8.18
C ALA A 75 3.19 -3.30 -7.82
N GLN A 76 3.38 -4.16 -8.82
CA GLN A 76 4.31 -5.29 -8.89
C GLN A 76 4.07 -6.49 -7.95
N MET A 77 3.59 -7.58 -8.53
CA MET A 77 4.39 -8.81 -8.53
C MET A 77 5.42 -8.63 -9.66
N SER A 78 6.64 -8.17 -9.34
CA SER A 78 7.77 -8.27 -10.25
C SER A 78 8.37 -9.69 -10.08
N PRO A 79 8.70 -10.42 -11.17
CA PRO A 79 9.17 -11.81 -11.08
C PRO A 79 10.58 -12.03 -10.48
N VAL A 80 11.10 -11.12 -9.65
CA VAL A 80 12.54 -11.05 -9.34
C VAL A 80 12.99 -12.01 -8.23
N GLU A 81 12.10 -12.84 -7.67
CA GLU A 81 12.46 -13.86 -6.66
C GLU A 81 12.09 -15.30 -7.09
N ALA A 82 12.21 -15.61 -8.39
CA ALA A 82 12.20 -16.99 -8.88
C ALA A 82 13.58 -17.37 -9.46
N THR A 83 14.62 -17.38 -8.63
CA THR A 83 15.86 -18.15 -8.82
C THR A 83 16.47 -18.48 -7.47
#